data_AF-A0A742RLH3-F1
#
_entry.id   AF-A0A742RLH3-F1
#
_cell.length_a   1.000
_cell.length_b   1.000
_cell.length_c   1.000
_cell.angle_alpha   90.00
_cell.angle_beta   90.00
_cell.angle_gamma   90.00
#
_symmetry.space_group_name_H-M   'P 1'
#
loop_
_entity.id
_entity.type
_entity.pdbx_description
1 polymer ?
#
loop_
_entity_poly.entity_id
_entity_poly.type
_entity_poly.pdbx_seq_one_letter_code
_entity_poly.pdbx_strand_id
1 'polypeptide(L)'
;SSSVISQVLTEGAVGYRKIDASQGEQVLGHIRLADGASPPFGALVVSGKTGRTAGMVGDDGLAYLTGLSGEDRRTLNVSWDGRVQCRLTLPETVTLSQGPLLLPCR
;
A
#
# COMPACT_ATOMS: atom_id res chain seq x y z
N SER A 1 3.63 0.94 -16.19
CA SER A 1 4.01 -0.31 -15.50
C SER A 1 2.94 -1.35 -15.82
N SER A 2 3.21 -2.30 -16.71
CA SER A 2 2.30 -3.42 -16.95
C SER A 2 2.71 -4.56 -16.02
N SER A 3 1.74 -5.18 -15.35
CA SER A 3 1.95 -6.43 -14.59
C SER A 3 2.26 -7.62 -15.50
N VAL A 4 2.10 -7.42 -16.81
CA VAL A 4 2.34 -8.41 -17.86
C VAL A 4 3.58 -8.01 -18.65
N ILE A 5 4.49 -8.96 -18.83
CA ILE A 5 5.73 -8.79 -19.59
C ILE A 5 5.54 -9.49 -20.93
N SER A 6 5.79 -8.78 -22.03
CA SER A 6 5.82 -9.35 -23.37
C SER A 6 7.12 -8.91 -24.06
N GLN A 7 7.88 -9.88 -24.55
CA GLN A 7 9.16 -9.65 -25.25
C GLN A 7 9.32 -10.70 -26.35
N VAL A 8 9.76 -10.27 -27.53
CA VAL A 8 10.07 -11.15 -28.66
C VAL A 8 11.58 -11.13 -28.84
N LEU A 9 12.20 -12.30 -28.79
CA LEU A 9 13.64 -12.50 -28.96
C LEU A 9 13.91 -13.23 -30.27
N THR A 10 14.95 -12.82 -30.99
CA THR A 10 15.42 -13.53 -32.19
C THR A 10 16.22 -14.77 -31.81
N GLU A 11 16.44 -15.66 -32.80
CA GLU A 11 17.32 -16.82 -32.62
C GLU A 11 18.72 -16.38 -32.13
N GLY A 12 19.22 -17.07 -31.11
CA GLY A 12 20.52 -16.79 -30.48
C GLY A 12 20.54 -15.63 -29.47
N ALA A 13 19.44 -14.91 -29.24
CA ALA A 13 19.41 -13.81 -28.29
C ALA A 13 19.18 -14.26 -26.83
N VAL A 14 19.92 -13.67 -25.90
CA VAL A 14 19.67 -13.78 -24.44
C VAL A 14 19.03 -12.48 -23.96
N GLY A 15 17.77 -12.56 -23.52
CA GLY A 15 17.05 -11.40 -22.97
C GLY A 15 17.11 -11.35 -21.44
N TYR A 16 17.41 -10.17 -20.88
CA TYR A 16 17.29 -9.88 -19.46
C TYR A 16 16.12 -8.92 -19.21
N ARG A 17 15.26 -9.24 -18.24
CA ARG A 17 14.21 -8.35 -17.77
C ARG A 17 14.19 -8.29 -16.25
N LYS A 18 14.38 -7.09 -15.72
CA LYS A 18 14.23 -6.82 -14.29
C LYS A 18 12.75 -6.69 -13.94
N ILE A 19 12.33 -7.35 -12.87
CA ILE A 19 11.00 -7.26 -12.29
C ILE A 19 11.16 -6.65 -10.90
N ASP A 20 10.54 -5.49 -10.69
CA ASP A 20 10.47 -4.89 -9.37
C ASP A 20 9.25 -5.46 -8.65
N ALA A 21 9.48 -6.26 -7.60
CA ALA A 21 8.43 -6.88 -6.81
C ALA A 21 8.37 -6.27 -5.40
N SER A 22 7.16 -6.12 -4.89
CA SER A 22 6.93 -5.70 -3.51
C SER A 22 7.20 -6.88 -2.57
N GLN A 23 8.22 -6.75 -1.71
CA GLN A 23 8.47 -7.67 -0.60
C GLN A 23 7.98 -7.04 0.71
N GLY A 24 7.34 -7.85 1.56
CA GLY A 24 6.85 -7.46 2.88
C GLY A 24 5.45 -7.98 3.15
N GLU A 25 4.88 -7.55 4.27
CA GLU A 25 3.52 -7.93 4.66
C GLU A 25 2.47 -7.25 3.78
N GLN A 26 1.28 -7.85 3.78
CA GLN A 26 0.10 -7.37 3.08
C GLN A 26 -1.03 -7.17 4.09
N VAL A 27 -1.72 -6.05 3.98
CA VAL A 27 -2.82 -5.68 4.88
C VAL A 27 -4.00 -5.21 4.05
N LEU A 28 -5.19 -5.68 4.40
CA LEU A 28 -6.45 -5.21 3.84
C LEU A 28 -7.24 -4.56 4.98
N GLY A 29 -7.82 -3.38 4.75
CA GLY A 29 -8.65 -2.76 5.76
C GLY A 29 -9.32 -1.46 5.34
N HIS A 30 -10.31 -1.04 6.12
CA HIS A 30 -10.99 0.24 5.99
C HIS A 30 -10.30 1.29 6.85
N ILE A 31 -9.81 2.35 6.22
CA ILE A 31 -9.24 3.49 6.93
C ILE A 31 -10.38 4.41 7.38
N ARG A 32 -10.37 4.78 8.67
CA ARG A 32 -11.34 5.74 9.24
C ARG A 32 -10.63 6.88 9.93
N LEU A 33 -11.07 8.09 9.65
CA LEU A 33 -10.62 9.32 10.31
C LEU A 33 -11.16 9.39 11.75
N ALA A 34 -10.67 10.37 12.52
CA ALA A 34 -11.07 10.55 13.92
C ALA A 34 -12.56 10.85 14.11
N ASP A 35 -13.21 11.44 13.09
CA ASP A 35 -14.65 11.71 13.04
C ASP A 35 -15.48 10.51 12.55
N GLY A 36 -14.84 9.40 12.21
CA GLY A 36 -15.47 8.20 11.66
C GLY A 36 -15.68 8.22 10.15
N ALA A 37 -15.38 9.32 9.46
CA ALA A 37 -15.46 9.39 8.01
C ALA A 37 -14.34 8.60 7.33
N SER A 38 -14.54 8.25 6.06
CA SER A 38 -13.50 7.64 5.22
C SER A 38 -12.64 8.71 4.57
N PRO A 39 -11.31 8.47 4.41
CA PRO A 39 -10.51 9.28 3.50
C PRO A 39 -11.09 9.23 2.08
N PRO A 40 -10.83 10.26 1.25
CA PRO A 40 -11.32 10.29 -0.11
C PRO A 40 -10.69 9.17 -0.95
N PHE A 41 -11.45 8.70 -1.94
CA PHE A 41 -10.95 7.82 -2.98
C PHE A 41 -9.68 8.43 -3.63
N GLY A 42 -8.66 7.61 -3.84
CA GLY A 42 -7.40 8.04 -4.42
C GLY A 42 -6.37 8.56 -3.42
N ALA A 43 -6.72 8.68 -2.13
CA ALA A 43 -5.73 9.02 -1.10
C ALA A 43 -4.61 7.97 -1.08
N LEU A 44 -3.36 8.42 -0.95
CA LEU A 44 -2.18 7.56 -0.99
C LEU A 44 -1.74 7.20 0.41
N VAL A 45 -1.43 5.92 0.62
CA VAL A 45 -0.82 5.41 1.85
C VAL A 45 0.67 5.19 1.58
N VAL A 46 1.51 5.95 2.26
CA VAL A 46 2.94 6.06 1.97
C VAL A 46 3.75 5.72 3.21
N SER A 47 4.80 4.93 3.05
CA SER A 47 5.82 4.72 4.09
C SER A 47 6.49 6.06 4.43
N GLY A 48 6.37 6.49 5.67
CA GLY A 48 7.06 7.66 6.22
C GLY A 48 8.57 7.45 6.37
N LYS A 49 9.05 6.21 6.27
CA LYS A 49 10.49 5.87 6.29
C LYS A 49 11.11 5.92 4.91
N THR A 50 10.49 5.24 3.95
CA THR A 50 11.06 5.02 2.61
C THR A 50 10.48 5.95 1.54
N GLY A 51 9.34 6.60 1.83
CA GLY A 51 8.58 7.35 0.83
C GLY A 51 7.87 6.47 -0.19
N ARG A 52 7.96 5.13 -0.07
CA ARG A 52 7.29 4.20 -0.99
C ARG A 52 5.79 4.17 -0.74
N THR A 53 5.02 4.22 -1.82
CA THR A 53 3.57 3.97 -1.78
C THR A 53 3.30 2.51 -1.42
N ALA A 54 2.63 2.29 -0.29
CA ALA A 54 2.18 0.97 0.15
C ALA A 54 0.84 0.58 -0.50
N GLY A 55 0.00 1.58 -0.80
CA GLY A 55 -1.30 1.37 -1.43
C GLY A 55 -2.07 2.68 -1.60
N MET A 56 -3.33 2.54 -2.01
CA MET A 56 -4.26 3.63 -2.25
C MET A 56 -5.61 3.30 -1.62
N VAL A 57 -6.32 4.35 -1.19
CA VAL A 57 -7.68 4.25 -0.66
C VAL A 57 -8.67 4.16 -1.81
N GLY A 58 -9.49 3.11 -1.80
CA GLY A 58 -10.63 2.90 -2.69
C GLY A 58 -11.95 3.27 -2.01
N ASP A 59 -13.03 2.62 -2.43
CA ASP A 59 -14.38 2.91 -1.95
C ASP A 59 -14.55 2.63 -0.45
N ASP A 60 -15.33 3.47 0.22
CA ASP A 60 -15.58 3.42 1.67
C ASP A 60 -14.31 3.25 2.53
N GLY A 61 -13.22 3.91 2.12
CA GLY A 61 -11.96 3.88 2.86
C GLY A 61 -11.18 2.57 2.72
N LEU A 62 -11.62 1.62 1.90
CA LEU A 62 -10.95 0.33 1.72
C LEU A 62 -9.56 0.52 1.11
N ALA A 63 -8.53 -0.05 1.73
CA ALA A 63 -7.17 0.01 1.24
C ALA A 63 -6.52 -1.38 1.27
N TYR A 64 -5.85 -1.73 0.18
CA TYR A 64 -4.97 -2.88 0.10
C TYR A 64 -3.52 -2.38 0.11
N LEU A 65 -2.81 -2.69 1.19
CA LEU A 65 -1.45 -2.25 1.44
C LEU A 65 -0.49 -3.43 1.23
N THR A 66 0.62 -3.19 0.53
CA THR A 66 1.59 -4.24 0.22
C THR A 66 3.02 -3.77 0.43
N GLY A 67 3.91 -4.74 0.63
CA GLY A 67 5.33 -4.47 0.81
C GLY A 67 5.61 -3.73 2.12
N LEU A 68 4.86 -4.03 3.17
CA LEU A 68 5.10 -3.39 4.46
C LEU A 68 6.27 -4.09 5.16
N SER A 69 7.31 -3.32 5.50
CA SER A 69 8.35 -3.78 6.41
C SER A 69 7.89 -3.68 7.87
N GLY A 70 8.60 -4.33 8.79
CA GLY A 70 8.34 -4.19 10.23
C GLY A 70 8.40 -2.74 10.72
N GLU A 71 9.26 -1.91 10.11
CA GLU A 71 9.41 -0.50 10.46
C GLU A 71 8.26 0.37 9.92
N ASP A 72 7.67 -0.01 8.78
CA ASP A 72 6.57 0.72 8.17
C ASP A 72 5.31 0.68 9.04
N ARG A 73 5.14 -0.37 9.86
CA ARG A 73 3.93 -0.61 10.68
C ARG A 73 3.55 0.56 11.57
N ARG A 74 4.52 1.38 11.97
CA ARG A 74 4.32 2.52 12.88
C ARG A 74 4.44 3.88 12.20
N THR A 75 4.69 3.90 10.89
CA THR A 75 5.07 5.13 10.17
C THR A 75 4.40 5.23 8.81
N LEU A 76 3.13 4.85 8.68
CA LEU A 76 2.38 5.08 7.44
C LEU A 76 1.70 6.45 7.48
N ASN A 77 1.88 7.22 6.42
CA ASN A 77 1.22 8.50 6.20
C ASN A 77 0.11 8.31 5.17
N VAL A 78 -1.08 8.83 5.45
CA VAL A 78 -2.17 8.94 4.49
C VAL A 78 -2.19 10.38 3.97
N SER A 79 -2.14 10.53 2.66
CA SER A 79 -2.00 11.82 2.00
C SER A 79 -2.98 12.00 0.86
N TRP A 80 -3.56 13.20 0.78
CA TRP A 80 -4.38 13.69 -0.33
C TRP A 80 -4.32 15.23 -0.33
N ASP A 81 -4.75 15.87 -1.42
CA ASP A 81 -4.58 17.32 -1.65
C ASP A 81 -3.12 17.81 -1.53
N GLY A 82 -2.15 16.95 -1.85
CA GLY A 82 -0.73 17.27 -1.80
C GLY A 82 -0.13 17.36 -0.40
N ARG A 83 -0.86 16.97 0.66
CA ARG A 83 -0.36 17.00 2.05
C ARG A 83 -0.64 15.70 2.79
N VAL A 84 0.15 15.44 3.83
CA VAL A 84 -0.13 14.37 4.80
C VAL A 84 -1.25 14.86 5.71
N GLN A 85 -2.29 14.04 5.86
CA GLN A 85 -3.51 14.43 6.58
C GLN A 85 -3.66 13.64 7.87
N CYS A 86 -3.20 12.39 7.89
CA CYS A 86 -3.17 11.55 9.08
C CYS A 86 -2.13 10.42 8.95
N ARG A 87 -1.91 9.70 10.05
CA ARG A 87 -1.01 8.54 10.15
C ARG A 87 -1.74 7.30 10.59
N LEU A 88 -1.26 6.15 10.12
CA LEU A 88 -1.73 4.83 10.50
C LEU A 88 -0.69 4.11 11.34
N THR A 89 -1.18 3.36 12.33
CA THR A 89 -0.41 2.36 13.07
C THR A 89 -1.10 1.02 12.88
N LEU A 90 -0.36 0.05 12.37
CA LEU A 90 -0.86 -1.29 12.12
C LEU A 90 -0.71 -2.21 13.34
N PRO A 91 -1.48 -3.32 13.36
CA PRO A 91 -1.25 -4.57 14.07
C PRO A 91 0.18 -4.85 14.52
N GLU A 92 0.46 -5.63 15.56
CA GLU A 92 1.76 -6.35 15.61
C GLU A 92 1.72 -7.60 14.73
N THR A 93 0.56 -8.23 14.56
CA THR A 93 0.33 -9.33 13.61
C THR A 93 -0.89 -9.04 12.75
N VAL A 94 -0.75 -9.22 11.43
CA VAL A 94 -1.87 -9.08 10.47
C VAL A 94 -1.76 -10.18 9.44
N THR A 95 -2.86 -10.91 9.21
CA THR A 95 -2.96 -11.86 8.10
C THR A 95 -4.17 -11.54 7.25
N LEU A 96 -4.02 -11.60 5.92
CA LEU A 96 -5.12 -11.35 4.97
C LEU A 96 -6.33 -12.27 5.19
N SER A 97 -6.12 -13.46 5.77
CA SER A 97 -7.18 -14.41 6.14
C SER A 97 -8.17 -13.87 7.17
N GLN A 98 -7.81 -12.83 7.93
CA GLN A 98 -8.71 -12.19 8.90
C GLN A 98 -9.73 -11.25 8.24
N GLY A 99 -9.61 -11.01 6.93
CA GLY A 99 -10.44 -10.07 6.20
C GLY A 99 -10.04 -8.61 6.42
N PRO A 100 -10.89 -7.66 5.98
CA PRO A 100 -10.61 -6.23 6.13
C PRO A 100 -10.58 -5.80 7.60
N LEU A 101 -9.46 -5.23 8.04
CA LEU A 101 -9.30 -4.64 9.36
C LEU A 101 -9.85 -3.21 9.41
N LEU A 102 -10.22 -2.75 10.60
CA LEU A 102 -10.42 -1.33 10.85
C LEU A 102 -9.06 -0.66 11.11
N LEU A 103 -8.73 0.38 10.34
CA LEU A 103 -7.45 1.09 10.40
C LEU A 103 -7.70 2.55 10.82
N PRO A 104 -7.61 2.88 12.13
CA PRO A 104 -7.80 4.25 12.59
C PRO A 104 -6.69 5.18 12.09
N CYS A 105 -7.07 6.32 11.53
CA CYS A 105 -6.16 7.36 11.08
C CYS A 105 -6.18 8.53 12.07
N ARG A 106 -5.00 8.92 12.56
CA ARG A 106 -4.83 9.98 13.56
C ARG A 106 -3.85 11.06 13.10
#